data_AF-A0A409YKM4-F1
#
_entry.id   AF-A0A409YKM4-F1
#
_cell.length_a   1.000
_cell.length_b   1.000
_cell.length_c   1.000
_cell.angle_alpha   90.00
_cell.angle_beta   90.00
_cell.angle_gamma   90.00
#
_symmetry.space_group_name_H-M   'P 1'
#
loop_
_entity.id
_entity.type
_entity.pdbx_description
1 polymer ?
#
loop_
_entity_poly.entity_id
_entity_poly.type
_entity_poly.pdbx_seq_one_letter_code
_entity_poly.pdbx_strand_id
1 'polypeptide(L)'
;MFSKLAFFVAAFAAVTMASPVTPPLFNACNSGPVVCCNTLAAPHTAAAQEIIADVGVAVEDVVAQVGAQCNAITGIGAGTGVNCATSPVCCEKNFFNQLIGVNCSPVNVGA
;
A
#
# COMPACT_ATOMS: atom_id res chain seq x y z
N MET A 1 19.36 -32.80 60.37
CA MET A 1 19.95 -33.44 59.18
C MET A 1 18.92 -33.30 58.06
N PHE A 2 19.11 -32.37 57.12
CA PHE A 2 18.08 -32.03 56.11
C PHE A 2 18.58 -32.46 54.72
N SER A 3 17.93 -33.49 54.19
CA SER A 3 18.34 -34.24 53.01
C SER A 3 17.74 -33.63 51.73
N LYS A 4 18.65 -33.39 50.78
CA LYS A 4 18.59 -33.48 49.31
C LYS A 4 17.26 -33.79 48.59
N LEU A 5 17.14 -33.14 47.42
CA LEU A 5 16.48 -33.50 46.14
C LEU A 5 15.11 -32.87 45.82
N ALA A 6 15.11 -32.00 44.81
CA ALA A 6 14.35 -32.10 43.55
C ALA A 6 14.47 -30.76 42.80
N PHE A 7 15.38 -30.60 41.84
CA PHE A 7 15.20 -30.88 40.40
C PHE A 7 13.95 -30.22 39.77
N PHE A 8 14.23 -29.20 38.94
CA PHE A 8 13.54 -28.80 37.70
C PHE A 8 12.01 -28.70 37.71
N VAL A 9 11.49 -27.46 37.78
CA VAL A 9 10.20 -27.14 37.16
C VAL A 9 10.40 -25.99 36.18
N ALA A 10 10.06 -26.29 34.94
CA ALA A 10 10.33 -25.52 33.74
C ALA A 10 9.65 -24.15 33.76
N ALA A 11 10.43 -23.13 33.41
CA ALA A 11 9.91 -21.81 33.06
C ALA A 11 9.18 -21.90 31.71
N PHE A 12 7.85 -22.00 31.74
CA PHE A 12 7.02 -21.74 30.56
C PHE A 12 6.81 -20.23 30.44
N ALA A 13 7.74 -19.55 29.78
CA ALA A 13 7.51 -18.20 29.29
C ALA A 13 6.52 -18.29 28.12
N ALA A 14 5.23 -18.09 28.42
CA ALA A 14 4.21 -17.95 27.38
C ALA A 14 4.41 -16.62 26.67
N VAL A 15 5.20 -16.64 25.59
CA VAL A 15 5.37 -15.50 24.70
C VAL A 15 4.08 -15.39 23.88
N THR A 16 3.15 -14.54 24.32
CA THR A 16 1.98 -14.19 23.52
C THR A 16 2.46 -13.32 22.38
N MET A 17 2.51 -13.89 21.18
CA MET A 17 2.73 -13.14 19.95
C MET A 17 1.50 -12.26 19.73
N ALA A 18 1.56 -11.02 20.20
CA ALA A 18 0.69 -9.96 19.71
C ALA A 18 1.10 -9.69 18.26
N SER A 19 0.55 -10.48 17.33
CA SER A 19 0.68 -10.19 15.91
C SER A 19 0.08 -8.81 15.67
N PRO A 20 0.81 -7.85 15.06
CA PRO A 20 0.19 -6.62 14.62
C PRO A 20 -0.93 -7.01 13.66
N VAL A 21 -2.17 -6.72 14.04
CA VAL A 21 -3.31 -6.71 13.14
C VAL A 21 -3.05 -5.56 12.18
N THR A 22 -2.26 -5.81 11.14
CA THR A 22 -2.15 -4.92 10.00
C THR A 22 -3.53 -4.93 9.34
N PRO A 23 -4.22 -3.76 9.26
CA PRO A 23 -5.47 -3.70 8.55
C PRO A 23 -5.22 -4.21 7.12
N PRO A 24 -6.08 -5.08 6.58
CA PRO A 24 -5.89 -5.59 5.23
C PRO A 24 -5.79 -4.42 4.27
N LEU A 25 -4.80 -4.47 3.37
CA LEU A 25 -4.50 -3.43 2.37
C LEU A 25 -5.75 -2.96 1.60
N PHE A 26 -6.78 -3.81 1.52
CA PHE A 26 -8.09 -3.54 0.94
C PHE A 26 -8.86 -2.36 1.56
N ASN A 27 -8.54 -1.93 2.78
CA ASN A 27 -9.22 -0.81 3.46
C ASN A 27 -8.38 0.47 3.55
N ALA A 28 -7.19 0.51 2.93
CA ALA A 28 -6.34 1.69 2.96
C ALA A 28 -6.85 2.82 2.05
N CYS A 29 -7.62 2.48 1.01
CA CYS A 29 -8.32 3.47 0.18
C CYS A 29 -9.83 3.37 0.41
N ASN A 30 -10.48 4.50 0.68
CA ASN A 30 -11.95 4.56 0.75
C ASN A 30 -12.60 4.45 -0.63
N SER A 31 -11.85 4.76 -1.69
CA SER A 31 -12.32 4.86 -3.08
C SER A 31 -12.01 3.64 -3.97
N GLY A 32 -11.32 2.61 -3.47
CA GLY A 32 -11.02 1.42 -4.27
C GLY A 32 -9.83 0.57 -3.79
N PRO A 33 -9.22 -0.23 -4.67
CA PRO A 33 -7.99 -0.96 -4.34
C PRO A 33 -6.79 -0.01 -4.27
N VAL A 34 -5.80 -0.36 -3.43
CA VAL A 34 -4.47 0.28 -3.46
C VAL A 34 -3.81 -0.01 -4.80
N VAL A 35 -3.20 1.01 -5.40
CA VAL A 35 -2.52 0.89 -6.69
C VAL A 35 -1.05 1.24 -6.55
N CYS A 36 -0.26 0.70 -7.47
CA CYS A 36 1.17 0.94 -7.56
C CYS A 36 1.54 1.47 -8.92
N CYS A 37 2.03 2.70 -8.93
CA CYS A 37 2.44 3.41 -10.13
C CYS A 37 3.96 3.41 -10.21
N ASN A 38 4.50 3.21 -11.41
CA ASN A 38 5.93 3.27 -11.64
C ASN A 38 6.46 4.71 -11.63
N THR A 39 5.58 5.67 -11.92
CA THR A 39 5.94 7.09 -11.96
C THR A 39 4.80 7.91 -11.36
N LEU A 40 5.15 8.90 -10.54
CA LEU A 40 4.23 9.85 -9.92
C LEU A 40 4.67 11.25 -10.32
N ALA A 41 3.77 12.02 -10.91
CA ALA A 41 3.96 13.41 -11.27
C ALA A 41 3.15 14.30 -10.32
N ALA A 42 3.73 15.44 -9.94
CA ALA A 42 3.01 16.45 -9.17
C ALA A 42 1.87 17.06 -10.02
N PRO A 43 0.76 17.49 -9.38
CA PRO A 43 -0.34 18.15 -10.09
C PRO A 43 0.16 19.38 -10.85
N HIS A 44 -0.50 19.70 -11.96
CA HIS A 44 -0.22 20.87 -12.82
C HIS A 44 1.21 20.94 -13.41
N THR A 45 1.95 19.84 -13.43
CA THR A 45 3.22 19.75 -14.14
C THR A 45 3.01 19.31 -15.59
N ALA A 46 3.94 19.65 -16.49
CA ALA A 46 3.91 19.19 -17.88
C ALA A 46 3.81 17.66 -17.98
N ALA A 47 4.54 16.94 -17.11
CA ALA A 47 4.48 15.48 -17.03
C ALA A 47 3.07 14.98 -16.63
N ALA A 48 2.41 15.61 -15.66
CA ALA A 48 1.04 15.24 -15.30
C ALA A 48 0.05 15.53 -16.45
N GLN A 49 0.23 16.63 -17.17
CA GLN A 49 -0.60 17.00 -18.33
C GLN A 49 -0.46 16.01 -19.48
N GLU A 50 0.76 15.54 -19.76
CA GLU A 50 1.01 14.50 -20.75
C GLU A 50 0.34 13.17 -20.38
N ILE A 51 0.38 12.79 -19.10
CA ILE A 51 -0.24 11.56 -18.62
C ILE A 51 -1.77 11.64 -18.71
N ILE A 52 -2.39 12.72 -18.24
CA ILE A 52 -3.87 12.85 -18.25
C ILE A 52 -4.46 13.11 -19.63
N ALA A 53 -3.66 13.59 -20.59
CA ALA A 53 -4.11 13.79 -21.97
C ALA A 53 -4.58 12.48 -22.61
N ASP A 54 -3.98 11.35 -22.23
CA ASP A 54 -4.32 10.02 -22.75
C ASP A 54 -5.69 9.50 -22.28
N VAL A 55 -6.16 10.02 -21.13
CA VAL A 55 -7.45 9.65 -20.51
C VAL A 55 -8.50 10.76 -20.60
N GLY A 56 -8.16 11.91 -21.20
CA GLY A 56 -9.08 13.03 -21.40
C GLY A 56 -9.54 13.71 -20.11
N VAL A 57 -8.73 13.67 -19.05
CA VAL A 57 -9.04 14.34 -17.78
C VAL A 57 -8.59 15.80 -17.84
N ALA A 58 -9.48 16.71 -17.43
CA ALA A 58 -9.16 18.13 -17.37
C ALA A 58 -8.09 18.41 -16.31
N VAL A 59 -7.17 19.33 -16.60
CA VAL A 59 -6.08 19.70 -15.67
C VAL A 59 -6.65 20.33 -14.39
N GLU A 60 -7.83 20.94 -14.47
CA GLU A 60 -8.55 21.55 -13.35
C GLU A 60 -9.09 20.52 -12.34
N ASP A 61 -9.34 19.29 -12.78
CA ASP A 61 -9.79 18.18 -11.92
C ASP A 61 -8.63 17.48 -11.19
N VAL A 62 -7.38 17.83 -11.51
CA VAL A 62 -6.17 17.25 -10.90
C VAL A 62 -5.72 18.10 -9.72
N VAL A 63 -6.13 17.71 -8.52
CA VAL A 63 -5.77 18.35 -7.25
C VAL A 63 -4.61 17.67 -6.51
N ALA A 64 -4.30 16.41 -6.85
CA ALA A 64 -3.21 15.63 -6.27
C ALA A 64 -2.34 14.96 -7.35
N GLN A 65 -1.46 14.05 -6.95
CA GLN A 65 -0.45 13.48 -7.86
C GLN A 65 -1.11 12.63 -8.96
N VAL A 66 -0.47 12.55 -10.12
CA VAL A 66 -0.90 11.71 -11.23
C VAL A 66 0.10 10.58 -11.40
N GLY A 67 -0.40 9.35 -11.48
CA GLY A 67 0.41 8.16 -11.65
C GLY A 67 0.35 7.61 -13.07
N ALA A 68 1.48 7.13 -13.57
CA ALA A 68 1.58 6.36 -14.81
C ALA A 68 2.09 4.94 -14.55
N GLN A 69 1.73 4.02 -15.45
CA GLN A 69 1.98 2.58 -15.30
C GLN A 69 1.47 2.05 -13.94
N CYS A 70 0.25 2.46 -13.56
CA CYS A 70 -0.41 2.05 -12.34
C CYS A 70 -1.07 0.68 -12.50
N ASN A 71 -0.70 -0.26 -11.64
CA ASN A 71 -1.34 -1.56 -11.52
C ASN A 71 -2.06 -1.69 -10.17
N ALA A 72 -3.24 -2.32 -10.20
CA ALA A 72 -3.98 -2.65 -8.99
C ALA A 72 -3.23 -3.72 -8.20
N ILE A 73 -3.11 -3.50 -6.88
CA ILE A 73 -2.58 -4.52 -5.98
C ILE A 73 -3.75 -5.38 -5.53
N THR A 74 -4.03 -6.40 -6.33
CA THR A 74 -5.07 -7.40 -6.08
C THR A 74 -4.50 -8.68 -5.44
N GLY A 75 -3.17 -8.82 -5.42
CA GLY A 75 -2.47 -9.97 -4.86
C GLY A 75 -2.20 -9.83 -3.37
N ILE A 76 -3.21 -10.00 -2.52
CA ILE A 76 -2.98 -10.34 -1.12
C ILE A 76 -2.84 -11.86 -1.04
N GLY A 77 -1.62 -12.34 -1.26
CA GLY A 77 -1.31 -13.76 -1.16
C GLY A 77 0.20 -13.98 -1.19
N ALA A 78 0.70 -14.68 -0.17
CA ALA A 78 2.07 -15.17 -0.03
C ALA A 78 3.14 -14.19 0.49
N GLY A 79 2.93 -13.56 1.66
CA GLY A 79 4.03 -13.29 2.63
C GLY A 79 5.18 -12.37 2.19
N THR A 80 5.16 -11.84 0.98
CA THR A 80 6.06 -10.81 0.47
C THR A 80 5.23 -9.56 0.34
N GLY A 81 5.64 -8.48 1.01
CA GLY A 81 4.92 -7.22 1.01
C GLY A 81 4.58 -6.70 -0.39
N VAL A 82 3.80 -5.64 -0.39
CA VAL A 82 3.39 -4.85 -1.55
C VAL A 82 4.59 -4.62 -2.48
N ASN A 83 4.68 -5.34 -3.61
CA ASN A 83 5.79 -5.18 -4.57
C ASN A 83 5.53 -3.95 -5.43
N CYS A 84 5.78 -2.80 -4.82
CA CYS A 84 5.67 -1.50 -5.43
C CYS A 84 7.10 -0.98 -5.62
N ALA A 85 7.53 -0.71 -6.86
CA ALA A 85 8.83 -0.07 -7.09
C ALA A 85 8.90 1.32 -6.45
N THR A 86 7.73 1.95 -6.25
CA THR A 86 7.53 3.24 -5.58
C THR A 86 6.66 3.04 -4.33
N SER A 87 6.36 4.09 -3.55
CA SER A 87 5.36 3.95 -2.47
C SER A 87 3.97 3.64 -3.03
N PRO A 88 3.19 2.76 -2.37
CA PRO A 88 1.80 2.49 -2.72
C PRO A 88 0.93 3.74 -2.54
N VAL A 89 -0.06 3.91 -3.42
CA VAL A 89 -0.93 5.09 -3.46
C VAL A 89 -2.40 4.71 -3.58
N CYS A 90 -3.27 5.60 -3.13
CA CYS A 90 -4.70 5.60 -3.43
C CYS A 90 -4.99 6.67 -4.45
N CYS A 91 -5.63 6.31 -5.57
CA CYS A 91 -6.06 7.28 -6.57
C CYS A 91 -7.59 7.33 -6.61
N GLU A 92 -8.15 8.54 -6.73
CA GLU A 92 -9.59 8.76 -6.84
C GLU A 92 -10.17 8.18 -8.14
N LYS A 93 -9.42 8.31 -9.24
CA LYS A 93 -9.79 7.76 -10.55
C LYS A 93 -8.67 6.85 -11.02
N ASN A 94 -9.02 5.62 -11.39
CA ASN A 94 -8.08 4.65 -11.92
C ASN A 94 -8.52 4.22 -13.31
N PHE A 95 -7.70 4.50 -14.31
CA PHE A 95 -7.88 4.08 -15.69
C PHE A 95 -6.98 2.88 -15.96
N PHE A 96 -7.37 1.70 -15.46
CA PHE A 96 -6.58 0.48 -15.58
C PHE A 96 -6.31 0.06 -17.03
N ASN A 97 -7.18 0.41 -17.98
CA ASN A 97 -6.96 0.16 -19.41
C ASN A 97 -5.77 0.95 -19.99
N GLN A 98 -5.50 2.14 -19.43
CA GLN A 98 -4.38 3.00 -19.82
C GLN A 98 -3.25 2.99 -18.79
N LEU A 99 -3.40 2.22 -17.69
CA LEU A 99 -2.48 2.18 -16.55
C LEU A 99 -2.24 3.56 -15.93
N ILE A 100 -3.28 4.40 -15.83
CA ILE A 100 -3.16 5.77 -15.30
C ILE A 100 -3.98 5.92 -14.02
N GLY A 101 -3.42 6.57 -13.01
CA GLY A 101 -4.09 6.97 -11.78
C GLY A 101 -4.15 8.49 -11.67
N VAL A 102 -5.30 9.03 -11.27
CA VAL A 102 -5.49 10.48 -11.08
C VAL A 102 -5.91 10.75 -9.63
N ASN A 103 -5.42 11.88 -9.11
CA ASN A 103 -5.59 12.29 -7.72
C ASN A 103 -5.09 11.21 -6.75
N CYS A 104 -3.85 10.80 -6.98
CA CYS A 104 -3.15 9.82 -6.18
C CYS A 104 -2.56 10.48 -4.92
N SER A 105 -2.75 9.81 -3.79
CA SER A 105 -2.13 10.15 -2.51
C SER A 105 -1.39 8.93 -1.95
N PRO A 106 -0.17 9.10 -1.40
CA PRO A 106 0.56 8.00 -0.79
C PRO A 106 -0.21 7.42 0.38
N VAL A 107 -0.22 6.08 0.46
CA VAL A 107 -0.75 5.37 1.62
C VAL A 107 0.33 4.65 2.37
N ASN A 108 0.28 4.82 3.68
CA ASN A 108 1.14 4.10 4.58
C ASN A 108 0.52 2.74 4.88
N VAL A 109 0.64 1.82 3.93
CA VAL A 109 0.37 0.41 4.19
C VAL A 109 1.59 -0.15 4.91
N GLY A 110 1.52 -0.07 6.25
CA GLY A 110 2.57 -0.48 7.17
C GLY A 110 3.07 -1.91 6.91
N ALA A 111 4.37 -2.09 7.13
CA ALA A 111 5.09 -3.36 7.08
C ALA A 111 4.51 -4.41 8.04
#